data_AF-A0A2G1X0T0-F1
#
_entry.id   AF-A0A2G1X0T0-F1
#
_cell.length_a   1.000
_cell.length_b   1.000
_cell.length_c   1.000
_cell.angle_alpha   90.00
_cell.angle_beta   90.00
_cell.angle_gamma   90.00
#
_symmetry.space_group_name_H-M   'P 1'
#
loop_
_entity.id
_entity.type
_entity.pdbx_description
1 polymer ?
#
loop_
_entity_poly.entity_id
_entity_poly.type
_entity_poly.pdbx_seq_one_letter_code
_entity_poly.pdbx_strand_id
1 'polypeptide(L)'
;ATGVYVALGNPLDPSVLPGRLTVFPIQFGFALLLGGGQEELGWRGYALPRLQAQYGGAVASLIIGAVWAVWHLPLFVVPASSQYGQLFLPYAISVLGFSLLLTWLYNGTGGSVFLVMCMHAAINASSSLYPIRMGALADGFPDLLMIGIAFAAWGVAAVLVCRHGGSLDPGSCYSPR
;
A
#
# COMPACT_ATOMS: atom_id res chain seq x y z
N ALA A 1 6.37 -9.06 -5.04
CA ALA A 1 6.77 -8.37 -6.28
C ALA A 1 7.99 -9.04 -6.93
N THR A 2 9.22 -8.61 -6.63
CA THR A 2 10.47 -9.12 -7.25
C THR A 2 10.63 -10.64 -7.15
N GLY A 3 10.31 -11.24 -6.01
CA GLY A 3 10.38 -12.70 -5.85
C GLY A 3 9.42 -13.47 -6.76
N VAL A 4 8.22 -12.93 -7.04
CA VAL A 4 7.27 -13.54 -7.99
C VAL A 4 7.80 -13.48 -9.41
N TYR A 5 8.37 -12.34 -9.80
CA TYR A 5 8.99 -12.17 -11.12
C TYR A 5 10.12 -13.18 -11.38
N VAL A 6 10.99 -13.38 -10.39
CA VAL A 6 12.07 -14.38 -10.43
C VAL A 6 11.52 -15.80 -10.43
N ALA A 7 10.49 -16.09 -9.63
CA ALA A 7 9.86 -17.42 -9.58
C ALA A 7 9.22 -17.83 -10.92
N LEU A 8 8.82 -16.86 -11.74
CA LEU A 8 8.35 -17.08 -13.11
C LEU A 8 9.47 -17.23 -14.14
N GLY A 9 10.74 -17.28 -13.71
CA GLY A 9 11.91 -17.47 -14.57
C GLY A 9 12.44 -16.20 -15.22
N ASN A 10 11.96 -15.02 -14.82
CA ASN A 10 12.39 -13.76 -15.43
C ASN A 10 13.68 -13.22 -14.80
N PRO A 11 14.61 -12.66 -15.59
CA PRO A 11 15.87 -12.14 -15.09
C PRO A 11 15.70 -10.76 -14.46
N LEU A 12 16.30 -10.57 -13.28
CA LEU A 12 16.48 -9.25 -12.69
C LEU A 12 17.60 -8.49 -13.42
N ASP A 13 17.47 -7.17 -13.46
CA ASP A 13 18.51 -6.28 -13.94
C ASP A 13 18.92 -5.29 -12.85
N PRO A 14 19.98 -5.57 -12.07
CA PRO A 14 20.48 -4.64 -11.06
C PRO A 14 21.08 -3.35 -11.64
N SER A 15 21.42 -3.32 -12.94
CA SER A 15 22.06 -2.15 -13.56
C SER A 15 21.15 -0.93 -13.63
N VAL A 16 19.82 -1.12 -13.52
CA VAL A 16 18.86 0.00 -13.46
C VAL A 16 18.77 0.65 -12.08
N LEU A 17 19.30 0.01 -11.02
CA LEU A 17 19.15 0.48 -9.65
C LEU A 17 19.83 1.83 -9.36
N PRO A 18 21.06 2.12 -9.83
CA PRO A 18 21.70 3.42 -9.57
C PRO A 18 20.84 4.59 -10.06
N GLY A 19 20.31 4.51 -11.28
CA GLY A 19 19.43 5.55 -11.83
C GLY A 19 18.06 5.64 -11.14
N ARG A 20 17.59 4.54 -10.54
CA ARG A 20 16.35 4.52 -9.75
C ARG A 20 16.53 5.13 -8.36
N LEU A 21 17.68 4.84 -7.73
CA LEU A 21 18.04 5.40 -6.43
C LEU A 21 18.21 6.92 -6.49
N THR A 22 18.72 7.47 -7.60
CA THR A 22 18.84 8.92 -7.75
C THR A 22 17.50 9.63 -7.88
N VAL A 23 16.50 9.01 -8.53
CA VAL A 23 15.16 9.61 -8.68
C VAL A 23 14.20 9.30 -7.52
N PHE A 24 14.52 8.30 -6.69
CA PHE A 24 13.67 7.87 -5.58
C PHE A 24 13.28 9.01 -4.61
N PRO A 25 14.20 9.90 -4.16
CA PRO A 25 13.82 10.99 -3.26
C PRO A 25 12.79 11.94 -3.86
N ILE A 26 12.89 12.20 -5.17
CA ILE A 26 11.94 13.06 -5.90
C ILE A 26 10.57 12.39 -5.96
N GLN A 27 10.53 11.11 -6.29
CA GLN A 27 9.28 10.35 -6.35
C GLN A 27 8.63 10.18 -4.98
N PHE A 28 9.44 9.94 -3.93
CA PHE A 28 8.96 9.89 -2.56
C PHE A 28 8.38 11.24 -2.13
N GLY A 29 9.06 12.35 -2.40
CA GLY A 29 8.57 13.69 -2.09
C GLY A 29 7.27 14.02 -2.82
N PHE A 30 7.17 13.67 -4.11
CA PHE A 30 5.93 13.79 -4.85
C PHE A 30 4.82 12.91 -4.25
N ALA A 31 5.09 11.64 -3.97
CA ALA A 31 4.13 10.71 -3.39
C ALA A 31 3.63 11.18 -2.01
N LEU A 32 4.51 11.77 -1.20
CA LEU A 32 4.19 12.29 0.12
C LEU A 32 3.24 13.50 0.08
N LEU A 33 3.48 14.42 -0.85
CA LEU A 33 2.80 15.72 -0.86
C LEU A 33 1.63 15.78 -1.83
N LEU A 34 1.70 15.07 -2.95
CA LEU A 34 0.78 15.19 -4.08
C LEU A 34 0.31 13.84 -4.65
N GLY A 35 1.03 12.75 -4.40
CA GLY A 35 0.81 11.44 -5.03
C GLY A 35 0.23 10.38 -4.10
N GLY A 36 -0.48 10.76 -3.04
CA GLY A 36 -1.28 9.85 -2.21
C GLY A 36 -1.10 10.05 -0.71
N GLY A 37 0.11 10.46 -0.28
CA GLY A 37 0.40 10.70 1.14
C GLY A 37 -0.58 11.70 1.77
N GLN A 38 -0.90 12.79 1.08
CA GLN A 38 -1.88 13.79 1.54
C GLN A 38 -3.30 13.24 1.75
N GLU A 39 -3.66 12.12 1.12
CA GLU A 39 -4.98 11.49 1.33
C GLU A 39 -5.14 10.97 2.76
N GLU A 40 -4.03 10.64 3.44
CA GLU A 40 -4.05 10.15 4.81
C GLU A 40 -4.57 11.19 5.82
N LEU A 41 -4.58 12.48 5.47
CA LEU A 41 -5.26 13.52 6.25
C LEU A 41 -6.76 13.23 6.37
N GLY A 42 -7.38 12.76 5.28
CA GLY A 42 -8.78 12.33 5.27
C GLY A 42 -8.95 10.93 5.85
N TRP A 43 -8.16 9.96 5.38
CA TRP A 43 -8.31 8.56 5.78
C TRP A 43 -7.99 8.34 7.25
N ARG A 44 -6.80 8.73 7.70
CA ARG A 44 -6.30 8.47 9.06
C ARG A 44 -6.45 9.67 9.98
N GLY A 45 -6.35 10.87 9.45
CA GLY A 45 -6.57 12.10 10.21
C GLY A 45 -8.05 12.36 10.57
N TYR A 46 -9.00 11.88 9.76
CA TYR A 46 -10.43 12.15 9.98
C TYR A 46 -11.29 10.89 10.11
N ALA A 47 -11.29 10.02 9.11
CA ALA A 47 -12.25 8.91 9.03
C ALA A 47 -11.93 7.79 10.02
N LEU A 48 -10.66 7.38 10.10
CA LEU A 48 -10.23 6.23 10.89
C LEU A 48 -10.60 6.34 12.38
N PRO A 49 -10.32 7.44 13.12
CA PRO A 49 -10.63 7.50 14.55
C PRO A 49 -12.12 7.32 14.85
N ARG A 50 -12.99 7.83 13.96
CA ARG A 50 -14.45 7.72 14.09
C ARG A 50 -14.94 6.31 13.80
N LEU A 51 -14.47 5.72 12.69
CA LEU A 51 -14.84 4.36 12.31
C LEU A 51 -14.31 3.33 13.30
N GLN A 52 -13.07 3.51 13.80
CA GLN A 52 -12.48 2.62 14.79
C GLN A 52 -13.23 2.65 16.13
N ALA A 53 -13.69 3.82 16.57
CA ALA A 53 -14.48 3.94 17.79
C ALA A 53 -15.80 3.15 17.73
N GLN A 54 -16.37 2.98 16.53
CA GLN A 54 -17.65 2.29 16.33
C GLN A 54 -17.49 0.80 15.96
N TYR A 55 -16.49 0.46 15.15
CA TYR A 55 -16.37 -0.87 14.52
C TYR A 55 -15.05 -1.59 14.85
N GLY A 56 -14.12 -0.95 15.53
CA GLY A 56 -12.76 -1.47 15.78
C GLY A 56 -11.80 -1.29 14.60
N GLY A 57 -10.51 -1.56 14.84
CA GLY A 57 -9.40 -1.33 13.91
C GLY A 57 -9.54 -2.01 12.56
N ALA A 58 -9.75 -3.32 12.56
CA ALA A 58 -9.79 -4.13 11.35
C ALA A 58 -10.98 -3.77 10.46
N VAL A 59 -12.19 -3.68 11.03
CA VAL A 59 -13.40 -3.34 10.26
C VAL A 59 -13.33 -1.92 9.73
N ALA A 60 -12.91 -0.94 10.55
CA ALA A 60 -12.69 0.43 10.10
C ALA A 60 -11.70 0.51 8.93
N SER A 61 -10.61 -0.26 8.99
CA SER A 61 -9.62 -0.34 7.92
C SER A 61 -10.20 -0.91 6.63
N LEU A 62 -11.03 -1.97 6.71
CA LEU A 62 -11.66 -2.58 5.54
C LEU A 62 -12.68 -1.64 4.90
N ILE A 63 -13.45 -0.89 5.71
CA ILE A 63 -14.35 0.15 5.20
C ILE A 63 -13.56 1.22 4.44
N ILE A 64 -12.51 1.76 5.05
CA ILE A 64 -11.63 2.76 4.40
C ILE A 64 -11.01 2.18 3.14
N GLY A 65 -10.49 0.95 3.18
CA GLY A 65 -9.85 0.29 2.05
C GLY A 65 -10.82 0.08 0.88
N ALA A 66 -12.09 -0.25 1.15
CA ALA A 66 -13.11 -0.37 0.12
C ALA A 66 -13.46 0.98 -0.52
N VAL A 67 -13.65 2.02 0.29
CA VAL A 67 -13.90 3.39 -0.21
C VAL A 67 -12.70 3.89 -1.02
N TRP A 68 -11.48 3.62 -0.56
CA TRP A 68 -10.24 3.94 -1.27
C TRP A 68 -10.19 3.22 -2.63
N ALA A 69 -10.43 1.91 -2.68
CA ALA A 69 -10.45 1.18 -3.94
C ALA A 69 -11.41 1.79 -4.96
N VAL A 70 -12.63 2.17 -4.52
CA VAL A 70 -13.61 2.85 -5.38
C VAL A 70 -13.15 4.25 -5.79
N TRP A 71 -12.55 5.01 -4.86
CA TRP A 71 -11.98 6.34 -5.14
C TRP A 71 -10.95 6.32 -6.28
N HIS A 72 -10.22 5.22 -6.43
CA HIS A 72 -9.20 5.06 -7.48
C HIS A 72 -9.74 4.44 -8.78
N LEU A 73 -11.00 4.03 -8.85
CA LEU A 73 -11.57 3.42 -10.04
C LEU A 73 -11.41 4.27 -11.33
N PRO A 74 -11.54 5.62 -11.31
CA PRO A 74 -11.31 6.44 -12.50
C PRO A 74 -9.89 6.31 -13.08
N LEU A 75 -8.88 6.03 -12.26
CA LEU A 75 -7.50 5.91 -12.71
C LEU A 75 -7.29 4.74 -13.68
N PHE A 76 -8.13 3.70 -13.61
CA PHE A 76 -8.04 2.54 -14.48
C PHE A 76 -8.49 2.81 -15.92
N VAL A 77 -9.18 3.93 -16.16
CA VAL A 77 -9.71 4.31 -17.48
C VAL A 77 -9.11 5.60 -18.05
N VAL A 78 -8.30 6.33 -17.27
CA VAL A 78 -7.63 7.57 -17.72
C VAL A 78 -6.27 7.24 -18.36
N PRO A 79 -6.04 7.48 -19.66
CA PRO A 79 -4.80 7.09 -20.34
C PRO A 79 -3.49 7.64 -19.74
N ALA A 80 -3.55 8.79 -19.07
CA ALA A 80 -2.40 9.41 -18.42
C ALA A 80 -2.07 8.80 -17.05
N SER A 81 -2.91 7.91 -16.53
CA SER A 81 -2.71 7.26 -15.24
C SER A 81 -1.78 6.06 -15.34
N SER A 82 -1.00 5.80 -14.29
CA SER A 82 -0.19 4.58 -14.19
C SER A 82 -1.04 3.31 -14.06
N GLN A 83 -2.31 3.41 -13.64
CA GLN A 83 -3.24 2.28 -13.51
C GLN A 83 -4.01 1.98 -14.80
N TYR A 84 -3.84 2.79 -15.85
CA TYR A 84 -4.57 2.62 -17.10
C TYR A 84 -4.39 1.23 -17.69
N GLY A 85 -5.50 0.54 -17.98
CA GLY A 85 -5.50 -0.79 -18.60
C GLY A 85 -5.11 -1.95 -17.68
N GLN A 86 -4.82 -1.70 -16.39
CA GLN A 86 -4.55 -2.76 -15.41
C GLN A 86 -5.86 -3.39 -14.90
N LEU A 87 -5.73 -4.57 -14.29
CA LEU A 87 -6.85 -5.23 -13.61
C LEU A 87 -7.18 -4.52 -12.28
N PHE A 88 -8.44 -4.09 -12.14
CA PHE A 88 -8.91 -3.44 -10.92
C PHE A 88 -8.92 -4.37 -9.70
N LEU A 89 -9.28 -5.65 -9.88
CA LEU A 89 -9.50 -6.57 -8.76
C LEU A 89 -8.22 -6.84 -7.93
N PRO A 90 -7.05 -7.17 -8.52
CA PRO A 90 -5.81 -7.30 -7.76
C PRO A 90 -5.44 -6.03 -7.00
N TYR A 91 -5.65 -4.85 -7.62
CA TYR A 91 -5.42 -3.57 -6.97
C TYR A 91 -6.33 -3.38 -5.76
N ALA A 92 -7.65 -3.58 -5.93
CA ALA A 92 -8.62 -3.44 -4.84
C ALA A 92 -8.25 -4.35 -3.65
N ILE A 93 -7.95 -5.62 -3.92
CA ILE A 93 -7.52 -6.58 -2.88
C ILE A 93 -6.25 -6.08 -2.17
N SER A 94 -5.27 -5.55 -2.91
CA SER A 94 -4.03 -5.02 -2.32
C SER A 94 -4.28 -3.83 -1.38
N VAL A 95 -5.15 -2.90 -1.78
CA VAL A 95 -5.46 -1.68 -1.00
C VAL A 95 -6.17 -2.02 0.31
N LEU A 96 -7.03 -3.03 0.33
CA LEU A 96 -7.63 -3.53 1.58
C LEU A 96 -6.54 -4.01 2.55
N GLY A 97 -5.56 -4.77 2.07
CA GLY A 97 -4.43 -5.24 2.87
C GLY A 97 -3.55 -4.09 3.37
N PHE A 98 -3.21 -3.13 2.51
CA PHE A 98 -2.45 -1.94 2.91
C PHE A 98 -3.20 -1.10 3.94
N SER A 99 -4.52 -1.00 3.82
CA SER A 99 -5.33 -0.22 4.75
C SER A 99 -5.17 -0.72 6.21
N LEU A 100 -5.10 -2.04 6.40
CA LEU A 100 -4.86 -2.67 7.70
C LEU A 100 -3.45 -2.35 8.25
N LEU A 101 -2.42 -2.43 7.39
CA LEU A 101 -1.05 -2.05 7.75
C LEU A 101 -0.95 -0.59 8.19
N LEU A 102 -1.55 0.32 7.43
CA LEU A 102 -1.51 1.75 7.73
C LEU A 102 -2.26 2.09 9.03
N THR A 103 -3.37 1.41 9.31
CA THR A 103 -4.08 1.54 10.60
C THR A 103 -3.25 1.02 11.77
N TRP A 104 -2.56 -0.11 11.61
CA TRP A 104 -1.65 -0.61 12.64
C TRP A 104 -0.51 0.37 12.93
N LEU A 105 0.08 0.98 11.89
CA LEU A 105 1.10 2.02 12.05
C LEU A 105 0.53 3.26 12.74
N TYR A 106 -0.67 3.69 12.35
CA TYR A 106 -1.36 4.82 13.00
C TYR A 106 -1.53 4.58 14.50
N ASN A 107 -2.10 3.44 14.88
CA ASN A 107 -2.31 3.08 16.28
C ASN A 107 -0.97 3.00 17.04
N GLY A 108 0.02 2.30 16.47
CA GLY A 108 1.34 2.10 17.08
C GLY A 108 2.18 3.35 17.28
N THR A 109 1.85 4.42 16.56
CA THR A 109 2.54 5.72 16.66
C THR A 109 1.78 6.74 17.49
N GLY A 110 0.74 6.32 18.22
CA GLY A 110 -0.11 7.21 19.00
C GLY A 110 -0.96 8.15 18.14
N GLY A 111 -1.33 7.73 16.92
CA GLY A 111 -2.14 8.49 15.99
C GLY A 111 -1.37 9.43 15.07
N SER A 112 -0.08 9.15 14.79
CA SER A 112 0.73 10.02 13.92
C SER A 112 0.34 9.88 12.44
N VAL A 113 -0.48 10.82 11.95
CA VAL A 113 -0.86 10.88 10.53
C VAL A 113 0.38 11.04 9.64
N PHE A 114 1.34 11.87 10.03
CA PHE A 114 2.54 12.12 9.23
C PHE A 114 3.37 10.85 8.98
N LEU A 115 3.52 9.97 9.97
CA LEU A 115 4.25 8.71 9.78
C LEU A 115 3.49 7.77 8.83
N VAL A 116 2.15 7.79 8.87
CA VAL A 116 1.34 7.06 7.88
C VAL A 116 1.50 7.66 6.49
N MET A 117 1.52 8.99 6.34
CA MET A 117 1.77 9.66 5.06
C MET A 117 3.13 9.22 4.48
N CYS A 118 4.18 9.19 5.31
CA CYS A 118 5.50 8.69 4.91
C CYS A 118 5.49 7.23 4.48
N MET A 119 4.77 6.36 5.18
CA MET A 119 4.64 4.95 4.80
C MET A 119 3.87 4.77 3.50
N HIS A 120 2.74 5.46 3.33
CA HIS A 120 1.98 5.46 2.08
C HIS A 120 2.85 5.97 0.91
N ALA A 121 3.55 7.09 1.09
CA ALA A 121 4.48 7.61 0.09
C ALA A 121 5.59 6.60 -0.26
N ALA A 122 6.14 5.91 0.74
CA ALA A 122 7.14 4.87 0.54
C ALA A 122 6.57 3.69 -0.26
N ILE A 123 5.34 3.25 0.03
CA ILE A 123 4.66 2.19 -0.73
C ILE A 123 4.53 2.61 -2.20
N ASN A 124 4.03 3.82 -2.48
CA ASN A 124 3.84 4.32 -3.84
C ASN A 124 5.18 4.45 -4.58
N ALA A 125 6.21 4.99 -3.93
CA ALA A 125 7.54 5.18 -4.50
C ALA A 125 8.34 3.87 -4.64
N SER A 126 8.01 2.82 -3.89
CA SER A 126 8.79 1.57 -3.83
C SER A 126 8.92 0.84 -5.17
N SER A 127 7.93 0.97 -6.05
CA SER A 127 7.92 0.35 -7.38
C SER A 127 9.10 0.81 -8.25
N SER A 128 9.60 2.03 -8.01
CA SER A 128 10.76 2.55 -8.70
C SER A 128 12.05 1.84 -8.34
N LEU A 129 12.11 1.13 -7.21
CA LEU A 129 13.31 0.40 -6.78
C LEU A 129 13.38 -1.04 -7.28
N TYR A 130 12.39 -1.51 -8.04
CA TYR A 130 12.43 -2.88 -8.56
C TYR A 130 13.59 -3.06 -9.57
N PRO A 131 14.40 -4.12 -9.49
CA PRO A 131 15.43 -4.38 -10.50
C PRO A 131 14.81 -5.05 -11.75
N ILE A 132 13.80 -4.40 -12.36
CA ILE A 132 13.01 -4.91 -13.51
C ILE A 132 12.96 -3.84 -14.59
N ARG A 133 13.30 -4.17 -15.83
CA ARG A 133 13.29 -3.21 -16.96
C ARG A 133 11.88 -2.74 -17.30
N MET A 134 11.74 -1.50 -17.75
CA MET A 134 10.45 -0.91 -18.14
C MET A 134 9.75 -1.68 -19.27
N GLY A 135 10.50 -2.23 -20.23
CA GLY A 135 9.91 -3.05 -21.29
C GLY A 135 9.20 -4.28 -20.76
N ALA A 136 9.75 -4.95 -19.74
CA ALA A 136 9.10 -6.09 -19.10
C ALA A 136 7.82 -5.69 -18.33
N LEU A 137 7.73 -4.43 -17.87
CA LEU A 137 6.54 -3.88 -17.23
C LEU A 137 5.43 -3.55 -18.24
N ALA A 138 5.65 -3.63 -19.55
CA ALA A 138 4.63 -3.34 -20.56
C ALA A 138 3.79 -4.59 -20.95
N ASP A 139 4.32 -5.81 -20.78
CA ASP A 139 3.74 -7.04 -21.35
C ASP A 139 2.82 -7.80 -20.35
N GLY A 140 1.79 -7.16 -19.80
CA GLY A 140 0.85 -7.78 -18.84
C GLY A 140 1.45 -8.12 -17.46
N PHE A 141 2.74 -7.91 -17.29
CA PHE A 141 3.45 -8.05 -16.02
C PHE A 141 2.96 -7.11 -14.90
N PRO A 142 2.41 -5.89 -15.14
CA PRO A 142 1.85 -5.05 -14.08
C PRO A 142 0.78 -5.77 -13.25
N ASP A 143 -0.05 -6.61 -13.88
CA ASP A 143 -1.10 -7.34 -13.18
C ASP A 143 -0.53 -8.46 -12.30
N LEU A 144 0.47 -9.21 -12.79
CA LEU A 144 1.18 -10.22 -12.01
C LEU A 144 1.93 -9.61 -10.84
N LEU A 145 2.54 -8.45 -11.06
CA LEU A 145 3.19 -7.66 -10.03
C LEU A 145 2.16 -7.24 -8.96
N MET A 146 1.00 -6.75 -9.37
CA MET A 146 -0.08 -6.35 -8.46
C MET A 146 -0.63 -7.53 -7.66
N ILE A 147 -0.79 -8.70 -8.27
CA ILE A 147 -1.16 -9.94 -7.56
C ILE A 147 -0.11 -10.29 -6.50
N GLY A 148 1.18 -10.21 -6.85
CA GLY A 148 2.27 -10.43 -5.91
C GLY A 148 2.32 -9.41 -4.77
N ILE A 149 1.88 -8.17 -5.02
CA ILE A 149 1.73 -7.13 -3.99
C ILE A 149 0.53 -7.46 -3.09
N ALA A 150 -0.60 -7.88 -3.66
CA ALA A 150 -1.78 -8.27 -2.90
C ALA A 150 -1.46 -9.41 -1.91
N PHE A 151 -0.75 -10.45 -2.34
CA PHE A 151 -0.30 -11.52 -1.45
C PHE A 151 0.60 -11.02 -0.32
N ALA A 152 1.55 -10.12 -0.63
CA ALA A 152 2.44 -9.57 0.39
C ALA A 152 1.67 -8.71 1.40
N ALA A 153 0.79 -7.82 0.93
CA ALA A 153 -0.05 -6.97 1.77
C ALA A 153 -0.94 -7.80 2.70
N TRP A 154 -1.58 -8.85 2.18
CA TRP A 154 -2.42 -9.73 3.00
C TRP A 154 -1.62 -10.65 3.92
N GLY A 155 -0.41 -11.08 3.53
CA GLY A 155 0.50 -11.81 4.43
C GLY A 155 0.85 -10.96 5.66
N VAL A 156 1.21 -9.69 5.44
CA VAL A 156 1.45 -8.74 6.53
C VAL A 156 0.17 -8.50 7.34
N ALA A 157 -0.95 -8.20 6.68
CA ALA A 157 -2.21 -7.93 7.36
C ALA A 157 -2.69 -9.12 8.22
N ALA A 158 -2.57 -10.35 7.73
CA ALA A 158 -2.90 -11.55 8.48
C ALA A 158 -2.02 -11.68 9.74
N VAL A 159 -0.71 -11.45 9.62
CA VAL A 159 0.19 -11.45 10.79
C VAL A 159 -0.22 -10.38 11.81
N LEU A 160 -0.55 -9.17 11.34
CA LEU A 160 -0.96 -8.07 12.22
C LEU A 160 -2.27 -8.38 12.96
N VAL A 161 -3.29 -8.89 12.24
CA VAL A 161 -4.58 -9.29 12.83
C VAL A 161 -4.39 -10.45 13.80
N CYS A 162 -3.57 -11.45 13.47
CA CYS A 162 -3.30 -12.58 14.36
C CYS A 162 -2.57 -12.16 15.64
N ARG A 163 -1.65 -11.18 15.57
CA ARG A 163 -0.86 -10.73 16.73
C ARG A 163 -1.60 -9.71 17.60
N HIS A 164 -2.31 -8.78 16.98
CA HIS A 164 -2.89 -7.61 17.66
C HIS A 164 -4.42 -7.66 17.71
N GLY A 165 -5.03 -8.72 17.18
CA GLY A 165 -6.48 -8.86 17.10
C GLY A 165 -7.13 -7.80 16.23
N GLY A 166 -8.45 -7.65 16.37
CA GLY A 166 -9.25 -6.70 15.60
C GLY A 166 -9.00 -5.22 15.92
N SER A 167 -8.30 -4.90 17.02
CA SER A 167 -7.94 -3.51 17.33
C SER A 167 -6.82 -2.98 16.44
N LEU A 168 -5.94 -3.88 15.94
CA LEU A 168 -4.70 -3.53 15.25
C LEU A 168 -3.82 -2.58 16.07
N ASP A 169 -3.85 -2.72 17.40
CA ASP A 169 -3.04 -1.90 18.30
C ASP A 169 -1.84 -2.72 18.80
N PRO A 170 -0.59 -2.30 18.52
CA PRO A 170 0.59 -2.94 19.10
C PRO A 170 0.56 -3.04 20.63
N GLY A 171 -0.09 -2.09 21.31
CA GLY A 171 -0.21 -2.05 22.76
C GLY A 171 -1.15 -3.10 23.35
N SER A 172 -2.05 -3.67 22.55
CA SER A 172 -3.06 -4.63 23.04
C SER A 172 -2.48 -5.96 23.52
N CYS A 173 -1.22 -6.27 23.17
CA CYS A 173 -0.52 -7.46 23.66
C CYS A 173 -0.08 -7.33 25.13
N TYR A 174 -0.09 -6.11 25.69
CA TYR A 174 0.43 -5.83 27.04
C TYR A 174 -0.67 -5.52 28.07
N SER A 175 -1.94 -5.35 27.66
CA SER A 175 -3.04 -5.18 28.62
C SER A 175 -3.59 -6.56 29.03
N PRO A 176 -3.52 -6.97 30.31
CA PRO A 176 -4.25 -8.14 30.77
C PRO A 176 -5.76 -7.92 30.56
N ARG A 177 -6.44 -8.94 30.05
CA ARG A 177 -7.90 -8.96 29.89
C ARG A 177 -8.61 -9.02 31.24
#